data_AF-A0A7G1NM73-F1
#
_entry.id   AF-A0A7G1NM73-F1
#
_cell.length_a   1.000
_cell.length_b   1.000
_cell.length_c   1.000
_cell.angle_alpha   90.00
_cell.angle_beta   90.00
_cell.angle_gamma   90.00
#
_symmetry.space_group_name_H-M   'P 1'
#
loop_
_entity.id
_entity.type
_entity.pdbx_description
1 polymer ?
#
loop_
_entity_poly.entity_id
_entity_poly.type
_entity_poly.pdbx_seq_one_letter_code
_entity_poly.pdbx_strand_id
1 'polypeptide(L)'
;MTARSMSAAERSLRAQIAAHTLWANCDDPSAHTAPARKAFLDRFEREVDPDGTLTTEERARRADHARRAYFKRLALASSRARAAKAAVRRATKGGGGRDAA
;
A
#
# COMPACT_ATOMS: atom_id res chain seq x y z
N MET A 1 -17.01 25.14 24.19
CA MET A 1 -16.91 23.67 24.23
C MET A 1 -15.91 23.22 23.17
N THR A 2 -14.67 22.92 23.54
CA THR A 2 -13.68 22.33 22.64
C THR A 2 -14.04 20.86 22.40
N ALA A 3 -14.24 20.46 21.14
CA ALA A 3 -14.54 19.07 20.80
C ALA A 3 -13.37 18.18 21.23
N ARG A 4 -13.65 17.12 22.00
CA ARG A 4 -12.65 16.12 22.38
C ARG A 4 -12.11 15.45 21.11
N SER A 5 -10.84 15.68 20.79
CA SER A 5 -10.18 15.03 19.66
C SER A 5 -10.00 13.53 19.96
N MET A 6 -10.45 12.67 19.06
CA MET A 6 -10.30 11.22 19.19
C MET A 6 -8.83 10.80 19.25
N SER A 7 -8.51 9.82 20.09
CA SER A 7 -7.21 9.13 20.13
C SER A 7 -6.95 8.29 18.87
N ALA A 8 -5.70 7.87 18.65
CA ALA A 8 -5.35 7.02 17.50
C ALA A 8 -6.06 5.67 17.51
N ALA A 9 -6.22 5.05 18.68
CA ALA A 9 -6.91 3.78 18.84
C ALA A 9 -8.41 3.90 18.50
N GLU A 10 -9.07 4.94 19.01
CA GLU A 10 -10.49 5.21 18.70
C GLU A 10 -10.69 5.48 17.20
N ARG A 11 -9.78 6.20 16.53
CA ARG A 11 -9.84 6.41 15.08
C ARG A 11 -9.73 5.10 14.30
N SER A 12 -8.83 4.21 14.73
CA SER A 12 -8.69 2.89 14.12
C SER A 12 -9.95 2.04 14.29
N LEU A 13 -10.51 1.99 15.51
CA LEU A 13 -11.74 1.24 15.77
C LEU A 13 -12.92 1.77 14.95
N ARG A 14 -13.08 3.10 14.85
CA ARG A 14 -14.11 3.71 14.01
C ARG A 14 -13.96 3.34 12.53
N ALA A 15 -12.74 3.33 12.01
CA ALA A 15 -12.47 2.92 10.63
C ALA A 15 -12.79 1.44 10.38
N GLN A 16 -12.51 0.57 11.35
CA GLN A 16 -12.86 -0.86 11.28
C GLN A 16 -14.37 -1.07 11.26
N ILE A 17 -15.10 -0.40 12.15
CA ILE A 17 -16.58 -0.43 12.16
C ILE A 17 -17.12 -0.01 10.79
N ALA A 18 -16.65 1.12 10.26
CA ALA A 18 -17.09 1.62 8.95
C ALA A 18 -16.79 0.61 7.82
N ALA A 19 -15.62 -0.02 7.82
CA ALA A 19 -15.26 -1.03 6.81
C ALA A 19 -16.18 -2.26 6.89
N HIS A 20 -16.44 -2.79 8.09
CA HIS A 20 -17.35 -3.93 8.25
C HIS A 20 -18.77 -3.59 7.85
N THR A 21 -19.29 -2.41 8.21
CA THR A 21 -20.61 -1.94 7.78
C THR A 21 -20.68 -1.78 6.26
N LEU A 22 -19.65 -1.21 5.64
CA LEU A 22 -19.59 -1.04 4.18
C LEU A 22 -19.66 -2.40 3.47
N TRP A 23 -18.85 -3.37 3.89
CA TRP A 23 -18.79 -4.68 3.24
C TRP A 23 -20.01 -5.56 3.53
N ALA A 24 -20.66 -5.39 4.68
CA ALA A 24 -21.94 -6.06 4.96
C ALA A 24 -23.06 -5.62 4.01
N ASN A 25 -22.98 -4.39 3.49
CA ASN A 25 -23.97 -3.80 2.58
C ASN A 25 -23.52 -3.83 1.10
N CYS A 26 -22.44 -4.55 0.77
CA CYS A 26 -21.87 -4.55 -0.57
C CYS A 26 -22.19 -5.88 -1.29
N ASP A 27 -23.14 -5.83 -2.23
CA ASP A 27 -23.59 -7.01 -2.97
C ASP A 27 -22.51 -7.57 -3.92
N ASP A 28 -21.74 -6.69 -4.57
CA ASP A 28 -20.62 -7.06 -5.44
C ASP A 28 -19.32 -6.33 -5.01
N PRO A 29 -18.45 -7.01 -4.25
CA PRO A 29 -17.17 -6.43 -3.83
C PRO A 29 -16.20 -6.12 -4.97
N SER A 30 -16.25 -6.88 -6.07
CA SER A 30 -15.39 -6.68 -7.23
C SER A 30 -15.77 -5.41 -7.99
N ALA A 31 -17.08 -5.20 -8.17
CA ALA A 31 -17.62 -3.97 -8.77
C ALA A 31 -17.35 -2.75 -7.89
N HIS A 32 -17.49 -2.86 -6.56
CA HIS A 32 -17.22 -1.74 -5.66
C HIS A 32 -15.77 -1.21 -5.83
N THR A 33 -14.79 -2.10 -5.97
CA THR A 33 -13.38 -1.70 -6.14
C THR A 33 -12.96 -1.46 -7.59
N ALA A 34 -13.80 -1.78 -8.57
CA ALA A 34 -13.45 -1.67 -10.00
C ALA A 34 -13.03 -0.25 -10.42
N PRO A 35 -13.73 0.85 -10.02
CA PRO A 35 -13.31 2.20 -10.37
C PRO A 35 -11.93 2.56 -9.82
N ALA A 36 -11.64 2.17 -8.57
CA ALA A 36 -10.35 2.41 -7.93
C ALA A 36 -9.23 1.61 -8.62
N ARG A 37 -9.47 0.33 -8.95
CA ARG A 37 -8.53 -0.51 -9.71
C ARG A 37 -8.26 0.08 -11.09
N LYS A 38 -9.30 0.54 -11.79
CA LYS A 38 -9.17 1.21 -13.09
C LYS A 38 -8.31 2.46 -12.97
N ALA A 39 -8.63 3.36 -12.06
CA ALA A 39 -7.88 4.61 -11.85
C ALA A 39 -6.40 4.35 -11.52
N PHE A 40 -6.11 3.34 -10.70
CA PHE A 40 -4.74 2.92 -10.39
C PHE A 40 -3.98 2.43 -11.63
N LEU A 41 -4.63 1.63 -12.49
CA LEU A 41 -4.02 1.12 -13.72
C LEU A 41 -3.85 2.22 -14.78
N ASP A 42 -4.87 3.06 -14.99
CA ASP A 42 -4.85 4.17 -15.95
C ASP A 42 -3.71 5.15 -15.67
N ARG A 43 -3.26 5.26 -14.42
CA ARG A 43 -2.15 6.16 -14.06
C ARG A 43 -0.87 5.83 -14.84
N PHE A 44 -0.61 4.55 -15.10
CA PHE A 44 0.62 4.13 -15.77
C PHE A 44 0.63 4.53 -17.24
N GLU A 45 -0.53 4.56 -17.89
CA GLU A 45 -0.65 5.09 -19.25
C GLU A 45 -0.35 6.59 -19.29
N ARG A 46 -0.90 7.36 -18.34
CA ARG A 46 -0.59 8.80 -18.21
C ARG A 46 0.87 9.07 -17.85
N GLU A 47 1.52 8.19 -17.10
CA GLU A 47 2.93 8.32 -16.71
C GLU A 47 3.87 8.11 -17.91
N VAL A 48 3.53 7.20 -18.82
CA VAL A 48 4.38 6.86 -19.98
C VAL A 48 4.06 7.65 -21.24
N ASP A 49 2.88 8.29 -21.27
CA ASP A 49 2.42 9.12 -22.39
C ASP A 49 1.57 10.31 -21.90
N PRO A 50 2.18 11.31 -21.25
CA PRO A 50 1.45 12.48 -20.73
C PRO A 50 0.76 13.31 -21.82
N ASP A 51 1.37 13.36 -23.01
CA ASP A 51 0.91 14.16 -24.14
C ASP A 51 0.02 13.37 -25.11
N GLY A 52 -0.21 12.07 -24.86
CA GLY A 52 -1.11 11.23 -25.66
C GLY A 52 -0.61 10.91 -27.08
N THR A 53 0.71 11.01 -27.33
CA THR A 53 1.29 10.92 -28.68
C THR A 53 1.57 9.50 -29.13
N LEU A 54 1.60 8.53 -28.22
CA LEU A 54 1.89 7.14 -28.56
C LEU A 54 0.67 6.43 -29.15
N THR A 55 0.93 5.43 -29.99
CA THR A 55 -0.12 4.48 -30.40
C THR A 55 -0.62 3.71 -29.17
N THR A 56 -1.86 3.21 -29.23
CA THR A 56 -2.47 2.48 -28.13
C THR A 56 -1.66 1.25 -27.72
N GLU A 57 -1.09 0.53 -28.68
CA GLU A 57 -0.27 -0.66 -28.45
C GLU A 57 1.04 -0.31 -27.73
N GLU A 58 1.72 0.75 -28.18
CA GLU A 58 2.99 1.18 -27.59
C GLU A 58 2.79 1.77 -26.19
N ARG A 59 1.72 2.56 -26.00
CA ARG A 59 1.30 3.07 -24.68
C ARG A 59 1.00 1.91 -23.72
N ALA A 60 0.24 0.90 -24.15
CA ALA A 60 -0.06 -0.27 -23.34
C ALA A 60 1.19 -1.08 -22.97
N ARG A 61 2.09 -1.31 -23.94
CA ARG A 61 3.38 -1.98 -23.72
C ARG A 61 4.22 -1.23 -22.67
N ARG A 62 4.36 0.08 -22.81
CA ARG A 62 5.11 0.91 -21.85
C ARG A 62 4.44 0.93 -20.47
N ALA A 63 3.12 1.04 -20.41
CA ALA A 63 2.37 1.04 -19.16
C ALA A 63 2.52 -0.30 -18.41
N ASP A 64 2.56 -1.45 -19.10
CA ASP A 64 2.85 -2.75 -18.47
C ASP A 64 4.25 -2.77 -17.85
N HIS A 65 5.26 -2.28 -18.57
CA HIS A 65 6.62 -2.18 -18.03
C HIS A 65 6.70 -1.24 -16.83
N ALA A 66 6.05 -0.07 -16.88
CA ALA A 66 5.99 0.87 -15.76
C ALA A 66 5.33 0.25 -14.53
N ARG A 67 4.21 -0.47 -14.73
CA ARG A 67 3.52 -1.22 -13.67
C ARG A 67 4.42 -2.28 -13.03
N ARG A 68 5.12 -3.09 -13.84
CA ARG A 68 6.06 -4.10 -13.33
C ARG A 68 7.20 -3.45 -12.55
N ALA A 69 7.74 -2.34 -13.04
CA ALA A 69 8.79 -1.60 -12.35
C ALA A 69 8.32 -1.06 -10.99
N TYR A 70 7.10 -0.49 -10.93
CA TYR A 70 6.50 -0.01 -9.68
C TYR A 70 6.43 -1.11 -8.61
N PHE A 71 5.90 -2.29 -8.94
CA PHE A 71 5.80 -3.38 -7.97
C PHE A 71 7.17 -3.95 -7.57
N LYS A 72 8.14 -4.00 -8.50
CA LYS A 72 9.53 -4.39 -8.17
C LYS A 72 10.16 -3.41 -7.17
N ARG A 73 9.96 -2.10 -7.34
CA ARG A 73 10.44 -1.09 -6.38
C ARG A 73 9.80 -1.27 -5.01
N LEU A 74 8.49 -1.53 -4.96
CA LEU A 74 7.77 -1.79 -3.71
C LEU A 74 8.29 -3.05 -3.00
N ALA A 75 8.51 -4.14 -3.75
CA ALA A 75 9.06 -5.38 -3.21
C ALA A 75 10.49 -5.18 -2.65
N LEU A 76 11.34 -4.43 -3.36
CA LEU A 76 12.68 -4.08 -2.89
C LEU A 76 12.63 -3.26 -1.59
N ALA A 77 11.78 -2.24 -1.53
CA ALA A 77 11.59 -1.42 -0.34
C ALA A 77 11.13 -2.27 0.86
N SER A 78 10.15 -3.16 0.64
CA SER A 78 9.67 -4.09 1.67
C SER A 78 10.77 -5.05 2.15
N SER A 79 11.57 -5.61 1.23
CA SER A 79 12.70 -6.46 1.57
C SER A 79 13.71 -5.76 2.49
N ARG A 80 14.10 -4.53 2.13
CA ARG A 80 15.00 -3.69 2.94
C ARG A 80 14.43 -3.40 4.33
N ALA A 81 13.16 -3.04 4.41
CA ALA A 81 12.49 -2.75 5.68
C ALA A 81 12.46 -3.99 6.60
N ARG A 82 12.17 -5.17 6.06
CA ARG A 82 12.20 -6.43 6.82
C ARG A 82 13.61 -6.78 7.31
N ALA A 83 14.62 -6.60 6.46
CA ALA A 83 16.03 -6.82 6.84
C ALA A 83 16.45 -5.91 8.00
N ALA A 84 16.11 -4.61 7.93
CA ALA A 84 16.40 -3.67 9.01
C ALA A 84 15.72 -4.07 10.34
N LYS A 85 14.44 -4.43 10.31
CA LYS A 85 13.73 -4.92 11.50
C LYS A 85 14.33 -6.20 12.08
N ALA A 86 14.78 -7.12 11.22
CA ALA A 86 15.44 -8.34 11.66
C ALA A 86 16.79 -8.04 12.34
N ALA A 87 17.57 -7.10 11.80
CA ALA A 87 18.83 -6.66 12.41
C ALA A 87 18.61 -6.06 13.81
N VAL A 88 17.62 -5.15 13.95
CA VAL A 88 17.26 -4.57 15.25
C VAL A 88 16.83 -5.65 16.25
N ARG A 89 15.96 -6.58 15.85
CA ARG A 89 15.51 -7.69 16.70
C ARG A 89 16.66 -8.61 17.14
N ARG A 90 17.65 -8.84 16.27
CA ARG A 90 18.86 -9.62 16.61
C ARG A 90 19.73 -8.87 17.61
N ALA A 91 19.94 -7.57 17.42
CA ALA A 91 20.71 -6.73 18.32
C ALA A 91 20.09 -6.67 19.73
N THR A 92 18.76 -6.50 19.82
CA THR A 92 18.05 -6.50 21.12
C THR A 92 18.10 -7.85 21.82
N LYS A 93 18.10 -8.96 21.08
CA LYS A 93 18.17 -10.32 21.67
C LYS A 93 19.58 -10.68 22.14
N GLY A 94 20.63 -10.14 21.50
CA GLY A 94 22.03 -10.39 21.87
C GLY A 94 22.57 -9.56 23.04
N GLY A 95 21.84 -8.51 23.47
CA GLY A 95 22.26 -7.62 24.56
C GLY A 95 21.87 -8.09 25.96
N GLY A 96 20.77 -8.85 26.11
CA GLY A 96 20.21 -9.21 27.43
C GLY A 96 20.81 -10.47 28.09
N GLY A 97 21.93 -11.00 27.60
CA GLY A 97 22.47 -12.30 28.03
C GLY A 97 23.90 -12.28 28.58
N ARG A 98 24.48 -11.11 28.91
CA ARG A 98 25.88 -11.01 29.38
C ARG A 98 26.09 -10.54 30.83
N ASP A 99 25.02 -10.28 31.59
CA ASP A 99 25.14 -9.76 32.98
C ASP A 99 24.62 -10.74 34.05
N ALA A 100 24.82 -12.05 33.85
CA ALA A 100 24.53 -13.07 34.85
C ALA A 100 25.74 -14.01 35.00
N ALA A 101 26.77 -13.55 35.72
CA ALA A 101 27.85 -14.36 36.27
C ALA A 101 28.37 -13.70 37.56
#